data_AF-A0A1I0TMP1-F1
#
_entry.id   AF-A0A1I0TMP1-F1
#
_cell.length_a   1.000
_cell.length_b   1.000
_cell.length_c   1.000
_cell.angle_alpha   90.00
_cell.angle_beta   90.00
_cell.angle_gamma   90.00
#
_symmetry.space_group_name_H-M   'P 1'
#
loop_
_entity.id
_entity.type
_entity.pdbx_description
1 polymer ?
#
loop_
_entity_poly.entity_id
_entity_poly.type
_entity_poly.pdbx_seq_one_letter_code
_entity_poly.pdbx_strand_id
1 'polypeptide(L)'
;MIKPKGNYGWPFIQGDETRGGMIAPLFHSGDHTWAPSGIAYHNGILYAAQLRGEGVLAFDLKNKTYKQIVSNVGRVRDVFILKNHLFFITNNTDGRGVPANHDDKFIKIAIPKAF
;
A
#
# COMPACT_ATOMS: atom_id res chain seq x y z
N MET A 1 -13.19 5.34 -1.58
CA MET A 1 -13.35 6.81 -1.48
C MET A 1 -13.58 7.15 -0.01
N ILE A 2 -12.88 8.15 0.52
CA ILE A 2 -13.10 8.62 1.89
C ILE A 2 -14.32 9.54 1.93
N LYS A 3 -15.20 9.37 2.91
CA LYS A 3 -16.41 10.17 3.08
C LYS A 3 -16.16 11.26 4.13
N PRO A 4 -16.46 12.53 3.84
CA PRO A 4 -16.44 13.58 4.85
C PRO A 4 -17.24 13.16 6.09
N LYS A 5 -16.65 13.35 7.28
CA LYS A 5 -17.24 12.96 8.58
C LYS A 5 -17.53 11.45 8.74
N GLY A 6 -17.00 10.59 7.86
CA GLY A 6 -17.17 9.15 7.96
C GLY A 6 -16.46 8.57 9.19
N ASN A 7 -17.15 7.72 9.94
CA ASN A 7 -16.54 6.92 11.01
C ASN A 7 -16.06 5.59 10.43
N TYR A 8 -14.75 5.34 10.43
CA TYR A 8 -14.12 4.13 9.91
C TYR A 8 -13.92 3.03 10.96
N GLY A 9 -14.52 3.22 12.13
CA GLY A 9 -14.84 2.13 13.02
C GLY A 9 -13.85 1.83 14.15
N TRP A 10 -12.58 2.21 14.02
CA TRP A 10 -11.59 1.98 15.08
C TRP A 10 -11.97 2.67 16.41
N PRO A 11 -11.83 2.01 17.59
CA PRO A 11 -11.36 0.64 17.82
C PRO A 11 -12.50 -0.42 17.86
N PHE A 12 -13.70 -0.09 17.42
CA PHE A 12 -14.91 -0.91 17.61
C PHE A 12 -15.18 -1.94 16.51
N ILE A 13 -14.67 -1.72 15.30
CA ILE A 13 -14.68 -2.71 14.22
C ILE A 13 -13.30 -2.78 13.55
N GLN A 14 -12.91 -3.98 13.10
CA GLN A 14 -11.71 -4.26 12.33
C GLN A 14 -12.02 -5.23 11.17
N GLY A 15 -11.36 -5.04 10.02
CA GLY A 15 -11.48 -5.95 8.89
C GLY A 15 -12.91 -6.01 8.35
N ASP A 16 -13.52 -7.19 8.36
CA ASP A 16 -14.87 -7.45 7.86
C ASP A 16 -15.98 -7.15 8.89
N GLU A 17 -15.64 -6.78 10.13
CA GLU A 17 -16.62 -6.43 11.14
C GLU A 17 -17.44 -5.20 10.74
N THR A 18 -18.73 -5.18 11.10
CA THR A 18 -19.64 -4.08 10.77
C THR A 18 -20.46 -3.65 11.97
N ARG A 19 -20.81 -2.36 12.01
CA ARG A 19 -21.67 -1.78 13.04
C ARG A 19 -22.40 -0.55 12.49
N GLY A 20 -23.61 -0.30 13.01
CA GLY A 20 -24.42 0.86 12.62
C GLY A 20 -23.64 2.17 12.72
N GLY A 21 -23.70 2.98 11.67
CA GLY A 21 -23.01 4.28 11.59
C GLY A 21 -21.50 4.22 11.29
N MET A 22 -20.94 3.02 11.01
CA MET A 22 -19.52 2.84 10.69
C MET A 22 -19.32 2.35 9.26
N ILE A 23 -18.16 2.68 8.67
CA ILE A 23 -17.80 2.38 7.29
C ILE A 23 -16.69 1.31 7.28
N ALA A 24 -17.01 0.12 6.78
CA ALA A 24 -16.04 -0.96 6.59
C ALA A 24 -15.00 -0.62 5.50
N PRO A 25 -13.77 -1.15 5.58
CA PRO A 25 -12.73 -0.93 4.60
C PRO A 25 -13.08 -1.58 3.24
N LEU A 26 -12.45 -1.07 2.17
CA LEU A 26 -12.55 -1.71 0.84
C LEU A 26 -11.65 -2.95 0.73
N PHE A 27 -10.51 -2.92 1.42
CA PHE A 27 -9.54 -3.99 1.50
C PHE A 27 -9.01 -4.04 2.93
N HIS A 28 -8.76 -5.23 3.44
CA HIS A 28 -8.03 -5.47 4.66
C HIS A 28 -7.07 -6.64 4.44
N SER A 29 -6.00 -6.69 5.23
CA SER A 29 -4.93 -7.67 5.04
C SER A 29 -5.22 -9.05 5.65
N GLY A 30 -6.38 -9.20 6.32
CA GLY A 30 -6.71 -10.38 7.12
C GLY A 30 -5.61 -10.66 8.14
N ASP A 31 -5.19 -11.92 8.21
CA ASP A 31 -4.14 -12.39 9.12
C ASP A 31 -2.71 -12.08 8.63
N HIS A 32 -2.57 -11.54 7.41
CA HIS A 32 -1.28 -11.12 6.88
C HIS A 32 -1.03 -9.66 7.23
N THR A 33 0.22 -9.30 7.52
CA THR A 33 0.56 -7.89 7.76
C THR A 33 1.16 -7.25 6.51
N TRP A 34 0.43 -6.33 5.88
CA TRP A 34 1.02 -5.48 4.83
C TRP A 34 1.84 -4.32 5.41
N ALA A 35 1.38 -3.75 6.53
CA ALA A 35 1.86 -2.49 7.10
C ALA A 35 1.96 -1.38 6.03
N PRO A 36 0.82 -0.96 5.45
CA PRO A 36 0.79 0.01 4.37
C PRO A 36 1.18 1.41 4.85
N SER A 37 1.76 2.21 3.96
CA SER A 37 2.14 3.61 4.23
C SER A 37 1.71 4.53 3.09
N GLY A 38 2.64 5.04 2.28
CA GLY A 38 2.30 5.90 1.13
C GLY A 38 1.41 5.21 0.10
N ILE A 39 0.60 6.01 -0.60
CA ILE A 39 -0.37 5.52 -1.59
C ILE A 39 -0.46 6.46 -2.81
N ALA A 40 -0.55 5.89 -3.99
CA ALA A 40 -0.75 6.61 -5.26
C ALA A 40 -1.89 5.98 -6.06
N TYR A 41 -2.50 6.74 -6.97
CA TYR A 41 -3.58 6.29 -7.85
C TYR A 41 -3.21 6.48 -9.31
N HIS A 42 -3.51 5.49 -10.16
CA HIS A 42 -3.39 5.62 -11.61
C HIS A 42 -4.35 4.65 -12.32
N ASN A 43 -5.17 5.18 -13.23
CA ASN A 43 -6.06 4.41 -14.12
C ASN A 43 -6.88 3.30 -13.44
N GLY A 44 -7.52 3.61 -12.31
CA GLY A 44 -8.38 2.66 -11.59
C GLY A 44 -7.65 1.75 -10.60
N ILE A 45 -6.31 1.83 -10.53
CA ILE A 45 -5.48 1.05 -9.64
C ILE A 45 -4.91 1.95 -8.52
N LEU A 46 -4.99 1.49 -7.27
CA LEU A 46 -4.22 2.07 -6.16
C LEU A 46 -2.91 1.32 -5.99
N TYR A 47 -1.83 2.04 -5.74
CA TYR A 47 -0.52 1.49 -5.42
C TYR A 47 -0.18 1.88 -4.00
N ALA A 48 0.04 0.91 -3.10
CA ALA A 48 0.37 1.19 -1.71
C ALA A 48 1.75 0.60 -1.35
N ALA A 49 2.59 1.42 -0.76
CA ALA A 49 3.87 1.04 -0.20
C ALA A 49 3.68 0.09 1.00
N GLN A 50 4.47 -0.98 1.07
CA GLN A 50 4.45 -1.95 2.17
C GLN A 50 5.74 -1.86 2.98
N LEU A 51 5.58 -1.67 4.29
CA LEU A 51 6.70 -1.70 5.24
C LEU A 51 7.07 -3.13 5.59
N ARG A 52 6.30 -3.78 6.48
CA ARG A 52 6.52 -5.18 6.86
C ARG A 52 6.23 -6.15 5.72
N GLY A 53 5.36 -5.78 4.77
CA GLY A 53 5.12 -6.58 3.55
C GLY A 53 6.18 -6.40 2.46
N GLU A 54 7.16 -5.51 2.65
CA GLU A 54 8.36 -5.34 1.81
C GLU A 54 8.11 -5.23 0.30
N GLY A 55 7.55 -4.10 -0.13
CA GLY A 55 7.35 -3.83 -1.55
C GLY A 55 6.20 -2.87 -1.85
N VAL A 56 5.52 -3.09 -2.96
CA VAL A 56 4.35 -2.29 -3.39
C VAL A 56 3.21 -3.20 -3.80
N LEU A 57 2.03 -3.00 -3.21
CA LEU A 57 0.77 -3.61 -3.64
C LEU A 57 0.09 -2.75 -4.68
N ALA A 58 -0.51 -3.38 -5.68
CA ALA A 58 -1.48 -2.79 -6.58
C ALA A 58 -2.88 -3.34 -6.25
N PHE A 59 -3.88 -2.47 -6.15
CA PHE A 59 -5.28 -2.80 -5.85
C PHE A 59 -6.16 -2.38 -7.03
N ASP A 60 -6.86 -3.34 -7.63
CA ASP A 60 -7.91 -3.10 -8.61
C ASP A 60 -9.21 -2.78 -7.88
N LEU A 61 -9.62 -1.50 -7.95
CA LEU A 61 -10.81 -1.03 -7.28
C LEU A 61 -12.12 -1.56 -7.88
N LYS A 62 -12.10 -1.92 -9.18
CA LYS A 62 -13.28 -2.42 -9.89
C LYS A 62 -13.51 -3.88 -9.56
N ASN A 63 -12.47 -4.69 -9.69
CA ASN A 63 -12.56 -6.15 -9.48
C ASN A 63 -12.38 -6.55 -8.01
N LYS A 64 -12.01 -5.59 -7.13
CA LYS A 64 -11.71 -5.82 -5.71
C LYS A 64 -10.63 -6.88 -5.50
N THR A 65 -9.63 -6.88 -6.37
CA THR A 65 -8.46 -7.76 -6.27
C THR A 65 -7.21 -6.95 -5.97
N TYR A 66 -6.16 -7.60 -5.50
CA TYR A 66 -4.87 -6.97 -5.28
C TYR A 66 -3.72 -7.93 -5.59
N LYS A 67 -2.54 -7.38 -5.89
CA LYS A 67 -1.31 -8.16 -6.05
C LYS A 67 -0.08 -7.35 -5.70
N GLN A 68 0.98 -8.02 -5.26
CA GLN A 68 2.29 -7.38 -5.09
C GLN A 68 2.96 -7.23 -6.45
N ILE A 69 3.38 -6.01 -6.79
CA ILE A 69 4.00 -5.68 -8.08
C ILE A 69 5.49 -5.33 -7.97
N VAL A 70 5.95 -5.06 -6.76
CA VAL A 70 7.37 -4.84 -6.42
C VAL A 70 7.66 -5.67 -5.18
N SER A 71 8.76 -6.42 -5.24
CA SER A 71 9.30 -7.24 -4.14
C SER A 71 10.83 -7.16 -4.18
N ASN A 72 11.51 -7.78 -3.21
CA ASN A 72 12.98 -7.87 -3.14
C ASN A 72 13.70 -6.51 -3.04
N VAL A 73 13.03 -5.48 -2.54
CA VAL A 73 13.60 -4.14 -2.26
C VAL A 73 13.60 -3.81 -0.77
N GLY A 74 13.10 -4.74 0.06
CA GLY A 74 12.83 -4.50 1.47
C GLY A 74 11.64 -3.58 1.68
N ARG A 75 11.68 -2.82 2.76
CA ARG A 75 10.60 -1.93 3.24
C ARG A 75 10.43 -0.77 2.26
N VAL A 76 9.20 -0.40 1.93
CA VAL A 76 8.91 0.77 1.09
C VAL A 76 8.02 1.73 1.88
N ARG A 77 8.40 3.01 1.95
CA ARG A 77 7.70 4.02 2.78
C ARG A 77 6.75 4.91 1.99
N ASP A 78 7.07 5.22 0.74
CA ASP A 78 6.21 6.08 -0.07
C ASP A 78 6.28 5.70 -1.55
N VAL A 79 5.21 6.03 -2.28
CA VAL A 79 5.04 5.78 -3.71
C VAL A 79 4.46 7.02 -4.38
N PHE A 80 4.95 7.32 -5.59
CA PHE A 80 4.48 8.43 -6.40
C PHE A 80 4.39 8.01 -7.86
N ILE A 81 3.42 8.54 -8.60
CA ILE A 81 3.24 8.23 -10.02
C ILE A 81 3.36 9.49 -10.84
N LEU A 82 4.18 9.42 -11.90
CA LEU A 82 4.26 10.46 -12.91
C LEU A 82 4.22 9.82 -14.31
N LYS A 83 3.19 10.19 -15.09
CA LYS A 83 2.88 9.56 -16.38
C LYS A 83 2.75 8.04 -16.20
N ASN A 84 3.58 7.25 -16.89
CA ASN A 84 3.56 5.78 -16.86
C ASN A 84 4.65 5.18 -15.96
N HIS A 85 5.17 5.94 -15.00
CA HIS A 85 6.23 5.49 -14.11
C HIS A 85 5.80 5.53 -12.66
N LEU A 86 6.17 4.49 -11.93
CA LEU A 86 6.08 4.40 -10.48
C LEU A 86 7.45 4.76 -9.90
N PHE A 87 7.42 5.71 -8.97
CA PHE A 87 8.55 6.09 -8.13
C PHE A 87 8.26 5.63 -6.72
N PHE A 88 9.29 5.18 -5.99
CA PHE A 88 9.16 4.81 -4.59
C PHE A 88 10.48 4.95 -3.84
N ILE A 89 10.37 5.08 -2.51
CA ILE A 89 11.53 5.12 -1.61
C ILE A 89 11.57 3.87 -0.75
N THR A 90 12.75 3.23 -0.66
CA THR A 90 12.96 2.18 0.35
C THR A 90 13.04 2.81 1.73
N ASN A 91 12.82 1.99 2.77
CA ASN A 91 13.00 2.42 4.14
C ASN A 91 13.54 1.34 5.08
N ASN A 92 14.66 0.76 4.68
CA ASN A 92 15.35 -0.30 5.38
C ASN A 92 16.13 0.23 6.59
N THR A 93 16.51 1.52 6.61
CA THR A 93 17.28 2.15 7.70
C THR A 93 16.41 2.72 8.84
N ASP A 94 15.11 2.38 8.92
CA ASP A 94 14.19 2.90 9.95
C ASP A 94 14.26 2.19 11.31
N GLY A 95 15.27 1.35 11.51
CA GLY A 95 15.47 0.53 12.71
C GLY A 95 14.61 -0.73 12.77
N ARG A 96 13.76 -0.98 11.77
CA ARG A 96 12.92 -2.20 11.67
C ARG A 96 13.20 -3.04 10.42
N GLY A 97 14.16 -2.63 9.60
CA GLY A 97 14.64 -3.37 8.43
C GLY A 97 16.04 -3.94 8.63
N VAL A 98 16.55 -4.59 7.59
CA VAL A 98 17.94 -5.02 7.47
C VAL A 98 18.55 -4.23 6.31
N PRO A 99 19.23 -3.10 6.57
CA PRO A 99 19.81 -2.27 5.52
C PRO A 99 20.86 -3.02 4.69
N ALA A 100 20.78 -2.87 3.38
CA ALA A 100 21.88 -3.18 2.48
C ALA A 100 22.82 -1.98 2.33
N ASN A 101 24.00 -2.20 1.76
CA ASN A 101 24.88 -1.10 1.37
C ASN A 101 24.14 -0.15 0.41
N HIS A 102 24.25 1.15 0.68
CA HIS A 102 23.61 2.24 -0.06
C HIS A 102 22.08 2.32 0.06
N ASP A 103 21.48 1.71 1.08
CA ASP A 103 20.13 2.05 1.47
C ASP A 103 20.10 3.40 2.25
N ASP A 104 19.03 4.18 2.15
CA ASP A 104 17.82 3.97 1.36
C ASP A 104 17.90 4.51 -0.07
N LYS A 105 17.02 4.02 -0.95
CA LYS A 105 17.05 4.28 -2.39
C LYS A 105 15.76 4.94 -2.86
N PHE A 106 15.90 5.88 -3.80
CA PHE A 106 14.81 6.38 -4.63
C PHE A 106 14.82 5.63 -5.97
N ILE A 107 13.76 4.86 -6.23
CA ILE A 107 13.69 3.93 -7.36
C ILE A 107 12.58 4.36 -8.31
N LYS A 108 12.85 4.27 -9.62
CA LYS A 108 11.90 4.53 -10.70
C LYS A 108 11.77 3.27 -11.55
N ILE A 109 10.54 2.84 -11.79
CA ILE A 109 10.20 1.77 -12.74
C ILE A 109 9.07 2.20 -13.67
N ALA A 110 8.97 1.57 -14.85
CA ALA A 110 7.72 1.62 -15.61
C ALA A 110 6.63 0.92 -14.79
N ILE A 111 5.40 1.45 -14.80
CA ILE A 111 4.28 0.81 -14.09
C ILE A 111 4.09 -0.61 -14.66
N PRO A 112 4.26 -1.67 -13.85
CA PRO A 112 4.05 -3.03 -14.33
C PRO A 112 2.59 -3.22 -14.73
N LYS A 113 2.32 -4.13 -15.68
CA LYS A 113 0.94 -4.56 -15.96
C LYS A 113 0.38 -5.24 -14.70
N ALA A 114 -0.45 -4.50 -13.97
CA ALA A 114 -0.95 -4.90 -12.67
C ALA A 114 -2.16 -5.85 -12.77
N PHE A 115 -2.93 -5.79 -13.86
CA PHE A 115 -4.11 -6.61 -14.10
C PHE A 115 -4.32 -6.79 -15.60
#